data_AF-A0A7S1EQS5-F1
#
_entry.id   AF-A0A7S1EQS5-F1
#
_cell.length_a   1.000
_cell.length_b   1.000
_cell.length_c   1.000
_cell.angle_alpha   90.00
_cell.angle_beta   90.00
_cell.angle_gamma   90.00
#
_symmetry.space_group_name_H-M   'P 1'
#
loop_
_entity.id
_entity.type
_entity.pdbx_description
1 polymer ?
#
loop_
_entity_poly.entity_id
_entity_poly.type
_entity_poly.pdbx_seq_one_letter_code
_entity_poly.pdbx_strand_id
1 'polypeptide(L)'
;MKQLAKSIPPELMKDMTPEEIEMIQYQKVMDGYEKMYESIVDSDEKMETTVLSLYDQMDRQFLDLVVQKASSGDETAEKISEIVQKAMADRMQSAADRLRVCLTAGPPDAMVQKLYDFVQAGELDDAFLLLLAGNLDQAKKAQNDNAVKILTILQRKTMELRDQQVEPEVALVRQLLRTETEDARKSILRKALAVKKKVMLSDGSQSSGTTVDGKKLVAAMRKLIEQFGNVDSTLVERVSMIGTEAEDVARELFDIEDKDIQDIQDEAFHKRSVSVFDLERMEIEAEISGSNAPWTGQSDSPPPGFDKSGRMIM
;
A
#
# COMPACT_ATOMS: atom_id res chain seq x y z
N MET A 1 -10.51 -15.66 4.30
CA MET A 1 -10.95 -16.12 2.96
C MET A 1 -12.33 -15.57 2.54
N LYS A 2 -12.54 -14.24 2.56
CA LYS A 2 -13.80 -13.63 2.05
C LYS A 2 -13.64 -12.40 1.16
N GLN A 3 -12.43 -12.00 0.76
CA GLN A 3 -12.24 -10.89 -0.20
C GLN A 3 -11.03 -11.10 -1.14
N LEU A 4 -11.02 -12.21 -1.88
CA LEU A 4 -10.31 -12.31 -3.17
C LEU A 4 -11.24 -12.04 -4.37
N ALA A 5 -12.45 -11.53 -4.11
CA ALA A 5 -13.54 -11.45 -5.08
C ALA A 5 -13.53 -10.20 -6.00
N LYS A 6 -12.35 -9.70 -6.40
CA LYS A 6 -12.28 -8.55 -7.33
C LYS A 6 -11.31 -8.64 -8.51
N SER A 7 -10.71 -9.79 -8.78
CA SER A 7 -10.03 -10.03 -10.07
C SER A 7 -10.72 -11.06 -10.97
N ILE A 8 -11.81 -11.68 -10.50
CA ILE A 8 -12.72 -12.56 -11.25
C ILE A 8 -14.16 -12.13 -10.88
N PRO A 9 -15.10 -11.99 -11.83
CA PRO A 9 -16.51 -11.75 -11.51
C PRO A 9 -17.01 -12.74 -10.45
N PRO A 10 -17.64 -12.30 -9.35
CA PRO A 10 -18.10 -13.17 -8.25
C PRO A 10 -19.00 -14.33 -8.69
N GLU A 11 -19.66 -14.17 -9.84
CA GLU A 11 -20.53 -15.16 -10.47
C GLU A 11 -19.77 -16.35 -11.05
N LEU A 12 -18.52 -16.17 -11.49
CA LEU A 12 -17.68 -17.23 -12.06
C LEU A 12 -16.95 -18.06 -11.00
N MET A 13 -16.84 -17.57 -9.76
CA MET A 13 -16.13 -18.25 -8.66
C MET A 13 -17.04 -19.12 -7.78
N LYS A 14 -18.36 -19.09 -7.99
CA LYS A 14 -19.34 -19.79 -7.12
C LYS A 14 -19.26 -21.31 -7.21
N ASP A 15 -18.81 -21.83 -8.34
CA ASP A 15 -18.82 -23.26 -8.66
C ASP A 15 -17.39 -23.84 -8.79
N MET A 16 -16.37 -23.08 -8.42
CA MET A 16 -14.96 -23.46 -8.56
C MET A 16 -14.36 -23.95 -7.25
N THR A 17 -13.52 -24.97 -7.34
CA THR A 17 -12.70 -25.44 -6.22
C THR A 17 -11.57 -24.45 -5.91
N PRO A 18 -11.02 -24.45 -4.67
CA PRO A 18 -9.87 -23.62 -4.31
C PRO A 18 -8.66 -23.83 -5.25
N GLU A 19 -8.41 -25.06 -5.69
CA GLU A 19 -7.32 -25.42 -6.59
C GLU A 19 -7.50 -24.82 -7.99
N GLU A 20 -8.74 -24.79 -8.52
CA GLU A 20 -9.02 -24.17 -9.82
C GLU A 20 -8.90 -22.64 -9.75
N ILE A 21 -9.25 -22.03 -8.62
CA ILE A 21 -9.07 -20.59 -8.40
C ILE A 21 -7.58 -20.25 -8.38
N GLU A 22 -6.76 -21.03 -7.67
CA GLU A 22 -5.31 -20.87 -7.59
C GLU A 22 -4.66 -21.03 -8.97
N MET A 23 -5.08 -22.02 -9.76
CA MET A 23 -4.57 -22.23 -11.11
C MET A 23 -4.90 -21.07 -12.06
N ILE A 24 -6.12 -20.52 -12.01
CA ILE A 24 -6.48 -19.35 -12.83
C ILE A 24 -5.68 -18.11 -12.41
N GLN A 25 -5.46 -17.92 -11.11
CA GLN A 25 -4.67 -16.82 -10.60
C GLN A 25 -3.21 -16.93 -11.04
N TYR A 26 -2.62 -18.12 -10.93
CA TYR A 26 -1.28 -18.42 -11.42
C TYR A 26 -1.17 -18.12 -12.92
N GLN A 27 -2.14 -18.59 -13.73
CA GLN A 27 -2.12 -18.35 -15.18
C GLN A 27 -2.16 -16.85 -15.50
N LYS A 28 -3.00 -16.06 -14.84
CA LYS A 28 -3.07 -14.61 -15.06
C LYS A 28 -1.76 -13.88 -14.75
N VAL A 29 -1.04 -14.34 -13.72
CA VAL A 29 0.28 -13.80 -13.37
C VAL A 29 1.28 -14.12 -14.46
N MET A 30 1.32 -15.38 -14.91
CA MET A 30 2.21 -15.80 -15.99
C MET A 30 1.90 -15.05 -17.29
N ASP A 31 0.64 -14.87 -17.65
CA ASP A 31 0.24 -14.04 -18.81
C ASP A 31 0.73 -12.59 -18.68
N GLY A 32 0.77 -12.07 -17.45
CA GLY A 32 1.33 -10.74 -17.14
C GLY A 32 2.83 -10.67 -17.37
N TYR A 33 3.58 -11.68 -16.91
CA TYR A 33 5.01 -11.77 -17.14
C TYR A 33 5.37 -12.00 -18.61
N GLU A 34 4.57 -12.77 -19.34
CA GLU A 34 4.74 -12.95 -20.78
C GLU A 34 4.58 -11.62 -21.53
N LYS A 35 3.55 -10.83 -21.21
CA LYS A 35 3.39 -9.48 -21.77
C LYS A 35 4.54 -8.55 -21.41
N MET A 36 5.04 -8.64 -20.18
CA MET A 36 6.20 -7.86 -19.76
C MET A 36 7.44 -8.24 -20.58
N TYR A 37 7.66 -9.54 -20.79
CA TYR A 37 8.72 -10.06 -21.64
C TYR A 37 8.58 -9.53 -23.07
N GLU A 38 7.40 -9.67 -23.69
CA GLU A 38 7.09 -9.15 -25.03
C GLU A 38 7.36 -7.65 -25.12
N SER A 39 6.98 -6.86 -24.11
CA SER A 39 7.22 -5.41 -24.10
C SER A 39 8.70 -5.02 -24.09
N ILE A 40 9.57 -5.89 -23.57
CA ILE A 40 11.03 -5.69 -23.59
C ILE A 40 11.58 -6.06 -24.97
N VAL A 41 11.07 -7.13 -25.57
CA VAL A 41 11.49 -7.62 -26.89
C VAL A 41 11.07 -6.66 -28.00
N ASP A 42 9.83 -6.17 -27.94
CA ASP A 42 9.21 -5.33 -28.97
C ASP A 42 9.51 -3.83 -28.76
N SER A 43 10.34 -3.49 -27.78
CA SER A 43 10.70 -2.11 -27.48
C SER A 43 11.57 -1.50 -28.59
N ASP A 44 11.18 -0.31 -29.07
CA ASP A 44 12.02 0.52 -29.96
C ASP A 44 13.23 1.13 -29.23
N GLU A 45 13.24 1.10 -27.89
CA GLU A 45 14.36 1.55 -27.08
C GLU A 45 15.46 0.49 -26.97
N LYS A 46 16.63 0.88 -26.45
CA LYS A 46 17.66 -0.10 -26.11
C LYS A 46 17.11 -1.03 -25.03
N MET A 47 17.16 -2.34 -25.28
CA MET A 47 16.76 -3.39 -24.33
C MET A 47 17.28 -3.15 -22.91
N GLU A 48 18.53 -2.70 -22.75
CA GLU A 48 19.11 -2.35 -21.44
C GLU A 48 18.30 -1.26 -20.72
N THR A 49 17.85 -0.23 -21.43
CA THR A 49 17.02 0.85 -20.87
C THR A 49 15.64 0.34 -20.44
N THR A 50 15.00 -0.49 -21.26
CA THR A 50 13.67 -1.05 -20.97
C THR A 50 13.73 -2.04 -19.80
N VAL A 51 14.76 -2.88 -19.74
CA VAL A 51 14.98 -3.80 -18.61
C VAL A 51 15.21 -3.02 -17.32
N LEU A 52 16.03 -1.96 -17.35
CA LEU A 52 16.31 -1.15 -16.17
C LEU A 52 15.08 -0.37 -15.67
N SER A 53 14.20 0.08 -16.57
CA SER A 53 12.97 0.80 -16.19
C SER A 53 11.91 -0.12 -15.57
N LEU A 54 11.88 -1.40 -15.98
CA LEU A 54 10.96 -2.41 -15.47
C LEU A 54 11.53 -3.23 -14.30
N TYR A 55 12.81 -3.05 -13.96
CA TYR A 55 13.52 -3.91 -12.99
C TYR A 55 12.78 -4.11 -11.67
N ASP A 56 12.19 -3.04 -11.10
CA ASP A 56 11.51 -3.14 -9.80
C ASP A 56 10.19 -3.96 -9.84
N GLN A 57 9.72 -4.30 -11.04
CA GLN A 57 8.57 -5.18 -11.28
C GLN A 57 9.00 -6.63 -11.59
N MET A 58 10.30 -6.88 -11.80
CA MET A 58 10.86 -8.19 -12.10
C MET A 58 11.12 -8.95 -10.80
N ASP A 59 10.17 -9.78 -10.40
CA ASP A 59 10.34 -10.69 -9.27
C ASP A 59 10.93 -12.04 -9.70
N ARG A 60 11.05 -12.96 -8.73
CA ARG A 60 11.61 -14.29 -8.96
C ARG A 60 10.87 -15.07 -10.06
N GLN A 61 9.54 -14.98 -10.15
CA GLN A 61 8.77 -15.76 -11.11
C GLN A 61 9.02 -15.28 -12.54
N PHE A 62 9.14 -13.97 -12.72
CA PHE A 62 9.59 -13.41 -14.00
C PHE A 62 11.01 -13.88 -14.37
N LEU A 63 11.95 -13.87 -13.41
CA LEU A 63 13.32 -14.34 -13.66
C LEU A 63 13.35 -15.84 -14.01
N ASP A 64 12.55 -16.66 -13.33
CA ASP A 64 12.43 -18.09 -13.62
C ASP A 64 11.88 -18.31 -15.05
N LEU A 65 10.89 -17.51 -15.48
CA LEU A 65 10.38 -17.52 -16.87
C LEU A 65 11.48 -17.17 -17.88
N VAL A 66 12.26 -16.11 -17.64
CA VAL A 66 13.36 -15.71 -18.52
C VAL A 66 14.42 -16.81 -18.60
N VAL A 67 14.81 -17.41 -17.47
CA VAL A 67 15.77 -18.53 -17.43
C VAL A 67 15.25 -19.76 -18.18
N GLN A 68 13.94 -20.05 -18.08
CA GLN A 68 13.31 -21.15 -18.81
C GLN A 68 13.35 -20.92 -20.33
N LYS A 69 13.03 -19.69 -20.77
CA LYS A 69 13.10 -19.32 -22.20
C LYS A 69 14.53 -19.37 -22.72
N ALA A 70 15.50 -18.85 -21.96
CA ALA A 70 16.92 -18.93 -22.28
C ALA A 70 17.39 -20.39 -22.42
N SER A 71 17.02 -21.25 -21.47
CA SER A 71 17.34 -22.69 -21.51
C SER A 71 16.70 -23.43 -22.68
N SER A 72 15.63 -22.86 -23.26
CA SER A 72 14.94 -23.39 -24.44
C SER A 72 15.54 -22.88 -25.77
N GLY A 73 16.62 -22.08 -25.72
CA GLY A 73 17.34 -21.56 -26.87
C GLY A 73 16.91 -20.15 -27.32
N ASP A 74 16.19 -19.39 -26.48
CA ASP A 74 15.86 -18.00 -26.77
C ASP A 74 17.05 -17.07 -26.45
N GLU A 75 17.80 -16.66 -27.49
CA GLU A 75 18.94 -15.73 -27.37
C GLU A 75 18.54 -14.37 -26.79
N THR A 76 17.28 -13.97 -26.91
CA THR A 76 16.79 -12.69 -26.35
C THR A 76 16.63 -12.82 -24.84
N ALA A 77 16.09 -13.95 -24.38
CA ALA A 77 15.99 -14.25 -22.96
C ALA A 77 17.37 -14.36 -22.29
N GLU A 78 18.36 -14.92 -22.99
CA GLU A 78 19.77 -14.93 -22.51
C GLU A 78 20.28 -13.50 -22.28
N LYS A 79 20.11 -12.61 -23.26
CA LYS A 79 20.54 -11.20 -23.13
C LYS A 79 19.80 -10.46 -22.01
N ILE A 80 18.49 -10.67 -21.87
CA ILE A 80 17.71 -10.07 -20.78
C ILE A 80 18.25 -10.57 -19.43
N SER A 81 18.52 -11.87 -19.29
CA SER A 81 19.10 -12.44 -18.08
C SER A 81 20.46 -11.82 -17.74
N GLU A 82 21.34 -11.66 -18.73
CA GLU A 82 22.66 -11.02 -18.53
C GLU A 82 22.53 -9.55 -18.07
N ILE A 83 21.64 -8.78 -18.69
CA ILE A 83 21.39 -7.38 -18.33
C ILE A 83 20.87 -7.29 -16.89
N VAL A 84 19.89 -8.13 -16.53
CA VAL A 84 19.32 -8.16 -15.18
C VAL A 84 20.39 -8.52 -14.14
N GLN A 85 21.21 -9.55 -14.41
CA GLN A 85 22.28 -9.95 -13.50
C GLN A 85 23.30 -8.84 -13.29
N LYS A 86 23.70 -8.14 -14.36
CA LYS A 86 24.60 -7.00 -14.28
C LYS A 86 23.97 -5.85 -13.47
N ALA A 87 22.72 -5.50 -13.76
CA ALA A 87 21.99 -4.46 -13.02
C ALA A 87 21.87 -4.79 -11.51
N MET A 88 21.62 -6.06 -11.18
CA MET A 88 21.58 -6.54 -9.80
C MET A 88 22.95 -6.40 -9.12
N ALA A 89 24.03 -6.78 -9.80
CA ALA A 89 25.39 -6.66 -9.28
C ALA A 89 25.77 -5.20 -9.03
N ASP A 90 25.49 -4.31 -9.99
CA ASP A 90 25.80 -2.88 -9.89
C ASP A 90 25.01 -2.20 -8.74
N ARG A 91 23.73 -2.55 -8.59
CA ARG A 91 22.90 -2.08 -7.45
C ARG A 91 23.42 -2.61 -6.12
N MET A 92 23.78 -3.89 -6.05
CA MET A 92 24.31 -4.49 -4.82
C MET A 92 25.64 -3.84 -4.42
N GLN A 93 26.53 -3.58 -5.39
CA GLN A 93 27.79 -2.89 -5.14
C GLN A 93 27.57 -1.46 -4.65
N SER A 94 26.69 -0.71 -5.31
CA SER A 94 26.34 0.65 -4.91
C SER A 94 25.75 0.69 -3.49
N ALA A 95 24.86 -0.24 -3.17
CA ALA A 95 24.27 -0.39 -1.85
C ALA A 95 25.33 -0.74 -0.78
N ALA A 96 26.30 -1.59 -1.11
CA ALA A 96 27.41 -1.93 -0.22
C ALA A 96 28.31 -0.73 0.07
N ASP A 97 28.61 0.07 -0.95
CA ASP A 97 29.40 1.30 -0.81
C ASP A 97 28.68 2.34 0.05
N ARG A 98 27.38 2.53 -0.16
CA ARG A 98 26.53 3.41 0.68
C ARG A 98 26.47 2.92 2.12
N LEU A 99 26.28 1.62 2.34
CA LEU A 99 26.25 1.06 3.70
C LEU A 99 27.59 1.25 4.39
N ARG A 100 28.70 1.07 3.67
CA ARG A 100 30.04 1.36 4.19
C ARG A 100 30.17 2.83 4.59
N VAL A 101 29.78 3.77 3.73
CA VAL A 101 29.80 5.22 4.03
C VAL A 101 28.94 5.54 5.25
N CYS A 102 27.77 4.94 5.38
CA CYS A 102 26.90 5.11 6.55
C CYS A 102 27.59 4.62 7.83
N LEU A 103 28.14 3.41 7.82
CA LEU A 103 28.76 2.78 9.00
C LEU A 103 30.08 3.43 9.42
N THR A 104 30.79 4.09 8.49
CA THR A 104 32.04 4.81 8.79
C THR A 104 31.83 6.29 9.13
N ALA A 105 30.59 6.79 9.12
CA ALA A 105 30.27 8.20 9.40
C ALA A 105 30.55 8.64 10.86
N GLY A 106 30.86 7.70 11.76
CA GLY A 106 31.22 7.98 13.14
C GLY A 106 30.10 7.63 14.13
N PRO A 107 29.67 8.55 15.01
CA PRO A 107 28.65 8.24 16.02
C PRO A 107 27.28 7.91 15.39
N PRO A 108 26.38 7.20 16.10
CA PRO A 108 25.08 6.79 15.56
C PRO A 108 24.25 7.92 14.94
N ASP A 109 24.28 9.12 15.51
CA ASP A 109 23.55 10.27 14.97
C ASP A 109 24.07 10.71 13.59
N ALA A 110 25.39 10.62 13.38
CA ALA A 110 26.01 10.92 12.08
C ALA A 110 25.67 9.83 11.04
N MET A 111 25.58 8.57 11.46
CA MET A 111 25.11 7.48 10.59
C MET A 111 23.66 7.71 10.17
N VAL A 112 22.79 8.08 11.10
CA VAL A 112 21.38 8.40 10.81
C VAL A 112 21.29 9.61 9.88
N GLN A 113 22.13 10.64 10.06
CA GLN A 113 22.19 11.77 9.14
C GLN A 113 22.51 11.32 7.71
N LYS A 114 23.40 10.35 7.52
CA LYS A 114 23.68 9.79 6.19
C LYS A 114 22.49 9.09 5.56
N LEU A 115 21.64 8.43 6.35
CA LEU A 115 20.39 7.87 5.84
C LEU A 115 19.45 8.96 5.30
N TYR A 116 19.37 10.13 5.95
CA TYR A 116 18.62 11.27 5.42
C TYR A 116 19.20 11.77 4.10
N ASP A 117 20.53 11.92 4.02
CA ASP A 117 21.22 12.35 2.80
C ASP A 117 20.90 11.38 1.63
N PHE A 118 20.96 10.06 1.86
CA PHE A 118 20.65 9.05 0.84
C PHE A 118 19.18 9.07 0.40
N VAL A 119 18.25 9.30 1.33
CA VAL A 119 16.82 9.40 1.00
C VAL A 119 16.54 10.62 0.12
N GLN A 120 17.15 11.77 0.43
CA GLN A 120 17.03 12.96 -0.41
C GLN A 120 17.63 12.77 -1.81
N ALA A 121 18.70 11.98 -1.92
CA ALA A 121 19.32 11.65 -3.19
C ALA A 121 18.59 10.54 -3.98
N GLY A 122 17.54 9.91 -3.42
CA GLY A 122 16.87 8.77 -4.04
C GLY A 122 17.75 7.50 -4.09
N GLU A 123 18.77 7.43 -3.24
CA GLU A 123 19.81 6.39 -3.24
C GLU A 123 19.54 5.24 -2.26
N LEU A 124 18.41 5.30 -1.56
CA LEU A 124 18.03 4.30 -0.57
C LEU A 124 17.06 3.27 -1.17
N ASP A 125 17.65 2.23 -1.77
CA ASP A 125 16.95 1.16 -2.50
C ASP A 125 16.75 -0.12 -1.66
N ASP A 126 16.08 -1.11 -2.25
CA ASP A 126 15.82 -2.41 -1.60
C ASP A 126 17.11 -3.21 -1.37
N ALA A 127 18.13 -3.03 -2.22
CA ALA A 127 19.43 -3.66 -2.06
C ALA A 127 20.13 -3.17 -0.78
N PHE A 128 20.05 -1.87 -0.46
CA PHE A 128 20.57 -1.32 0.79
C PHE A 128 19.89 -1.95 2.02
N LEU A 129 18.56 -2.08 2.00
CA LEU A 129 17.80 -2.73 3.08
C LEU A 129 18.18 -4.20 3.25
N LEU A 130 18.34 -4.93 2.14
CA LEU A 130 18.74 -6.33 2.15
C LEU A 130 20.12 -6.52 2.76
N LEU A 131 21.10 -5.71 2.35
CA LEU A 131 22.44 -5.74 2.92
C LEU A 131 22.44 -5.40 4.40
N LEU A 132 21.66 -4.39 4.81
CA LEU A 132 21.55 -4.00 6.21
C LEU A 132 20.96 -5.14 7.07
N ALA A 133 19.92 -5.82 6.57
CA ALA A 133 19.32 -6.98 7.22
C ALA A 133 20.30 -8.16 7.30
N GLY A 134 21.04 -8.45 6.23
CA GLY A 134 22.07 -9.48 6.20
C GLY A 134 23.20 -9.22 7.20
N ASN A 135 23.69 -7.97 7.28
CA ASN A 135 24.70 -7.58 8.27
C ASN A 135 24.18 -7.69 9.71
N LEU A 136 22.91 -7.34 9.95
CA LEU A 136 22.30 -7.50 11.26
C LEU A 136 22.21 -8.98 11.67
N ASP A 137 21.81 -9.86 10.76
CA ASP A 137 21.77 -11.31 11.01
C ASP A 137 23.17 -11.87 11.31
N GLN A 138 24.19 -11.46 10.54
CA GLN A 138 25.58 -11.82 10.81
C GLN A 138 26.05 -11.33 12.18
N ALA A 139 25.73 -10.09 12.55
CA ALA A 139 26.07 -9.53 13.86
C ALA A 139 25.40 -10.30 15.01
N LYS A 140 24.14 -10.72 14.84
CA LYS A 140 23.41 -11.57 15.80
C LYS A 140 24.09 -12.93 15.95
N LYS A 141 24.42 -13.59 14.84
CA LYS A 141 25.11 -14.89 14.83
C LYS A 141 26.51 -14.81 15.46
N ALA A 142 27.21 -13.70 15.23
CA ALA A 142 28.51 -13.41 15.85
C ALA A 142 28.41 -12.93 17.31
N GLN A 143 27.20 -12.81 17.87
CA GLN A 143 26.94 -12.33 19.24
C GLN A 143 27.60 -10.95 19.53
N ASN A 144 27.65 -10.08 18.51
CA ASN A 144 28.19 -8.73 18.67
C ASN A 144 27.07 -7.75 19.06
N ASP A 145 26.79 -7.64 20.35
CA ASP A 145 25.68 -6.85 20.89
C ASP A 145 25.72 -5.38 20.45
N ASN A 146 26.91 -4.79 20.34
CA ASN A 146 27.06 -3.38 19.94
C ASN A 146 26.68 -3.19 18.47
N ALA A 147 27.16 -4.08 17.58
CA ALA A 147 26.78 -4.05 16.18
C ALA A 147 25.28 -4.32 16.00
N VAL A 148 24.73 -5.28 16.74
CA VAL A 148 23.28 -5.58 16.72
C VAL A 148 22.46 -4.34 17.10
N LYS A 149 22.84 -3.63 18.18
CA LYS A 149 22.14 -2.40 18.60
C LYS A 149 22.16 -1.33 17.51
N ILE A 150 23.33 -1.03 16.96
CA ILE A 150 23.50 0.02 15.94
C ILE A 150 22.73 -0.35 14.67
N LEU A 151 22.92 -1.57 14.16
CA LEU A 151 22.27 -2.03 12.93
C LEU A 151 20.74 -2.10 13.08
N THR A 152 20.22 -2.44 14.27
CA THR A 152 18.78 -2.40 14.56
C THR A 152 18.24 -0.96 14.50
N ILE A 153 18.98 0.01 15.07
CA ILE A 153 18.61 1.43 15.00
C ILE A 153 18.58 1.90 13.54
N LEU A 154 19.63 1.61 12.77
CA LEU A 154 19.74 1.99 11.37
C LEU A 154 18.65 1.34 10.51
N GLN A 155 18.36 0.04 10.73
CA GLN A 155 17.30 -0.65 10.00
C GLN A 155 15.94 -0.01 10.27
N ARG A 156 15.62 0.23 11.55
CA ARG A 156 14.37 0.90 11.92
C ARG A 156 14.28 2.29 11.30
N LYS A 157 15.34 3.10 11.38
CA LYS A 157 15.36 4.46 10.81
C LYS A 157 15.24 4.45 9.30
N THR A 158 15.91 3.52 8.63
CA THR A 158 15.82 3.35 7.19
C THR A 158 14.38 3.06 6.76
N MET A 159 13.70 2.15 7.45
CA MET A 159 12.28 1.84 7.20
C MET A 159 11.37 3.05 7.47
N GLU A 160 11.57 3.76 8.59
CA GLU A 160 10.81 4.97 8.92
C GLU A 160 10.94 6.04 7.83
N LEU A 161 12.15 6.23 7.26
CA LEU A 161 12.36 7.21 6.19
C LEU A 161 11.73 6.80 4.87
N ARG A 162 11.75 5.51 4.51
CA ARG A 162 11.06 5.04 3.30
C ARG A 162 9.55 5.11 3.43
N ASP A 163 9.02 4.87 4.62
CA ASP A 163 7.59 4.99 4.89
C ASP A 163 7.12 6.45 4.76
N GLN A 164 8.01 7.44 4.91
CA GLN A 164 7.70 8.86 4.64
C GLN A 164 7.64 9.22 3.15
N GLN A 165 8.17 8.37 2.26
CA GLN A 165 8.21 8.59 0.81
C GLN A 165 7.00 7.99 0.09
N VAL A 166 6.05 7.40 0.83
CA VAL A 166 4.84 6.79 0.27
C VAL A 166 3.60 7.36 0.94
N GLU A 167 2.44 7.10 0.33
CA GLU A 167 1.17 7.51 0.89
C GLU A 167 0.97 6.97 2.31
N PRO A 168 0.36 7.75 3.24
CA PRO A 168 0.20 7.37 4.66
C PRO A 168 -0.45 6.00 4.88
N GLU A 169 -1.39 5.62 4.02
CA GLU A 169 -2.05 4.32 4.03
C GLU A 169 -1.07 3.18 3.72
N VAL A 170 -0.23 3.37 2.70
CA VAL A 170 0.77 2.37 2.29
C VAL A 170 1.85 2.23 3.36
N ALA A 171 2.29 3.36 3.92
CA ALA A 171 3.20 3.39 5.06
C ALA A 171 2.64 2.63 6.27
N LEU A 172 1.35 2.84 6.58
CA LEU A 172 0.67 2.15 7.68
C LEU A 172 0.62 0.63 7.43
N VAL A 173 0.25 0.19 6.23
CA VAL A 173 0.24 -1.25 5.87
C VAL A 173 1.62 -1.86 6.04
N ARG A 174 2.68 -1.19 5.54
CA ARG A 174 4.07 -1.65 5.71
C ARG A 174 4.47 -1.75 7.17
N GLN A 175 4.08 -0.78 7.99
CA GLN A 175 4.36 -0.80 9.43
C GLN A 175 3.65 -1.97 10.13
N LEU A 176 2.39 -2.22 9.80
CA LEU A 176 1.60 -3.31 10.38
C LEU A 176 2.15 -4.68 9.99
N LEU A 177 2.56 -4.88 8.73
CA LEU A 177 3.17 -6.12 8.26
C LEU A 177 4.53 -6.43 8.93
N ARG A 178 5.25 -5.41 9.39
CA ARG A 178 6.50 -5.58 10.15
C ARG A 178 6.27 -5.81 11.64
N THR A 179 5.06 -5.58 12.13
CA THR A 179 4.73 -5.66 13.56
C THR A 179 4.22 -7.05 13.89
N GLU A 180 4.96 -7.76 14.74
CA GLU A 180 4.71 -9.19 15.04
C GLU A 180 3.47 -9.42 15.92
N THR A 181 3.27 -8.59 16.94
CA THR A 181 2.21 -8.79 17.94
C THR A 181 0.94 -8.03 17.59
N GLU A 182 -0.21 -8.68 17.78
CA GLU A 182 -1.54 -8.09 17.60
C GLU A 182 -1.74 -6.82 18.44
N ASP A 183 -1.35 -6.84 19.72
CA ASP A 183 -1.50 -5.67 20.62
C ASP A 183 -0.76 -4.43 20.08
N ALA A 184 0.45 -4.62 19.57
CA ALA A 184 1.21 -3.53 18.96
C ALA A 184 0.57 -3.06 17.65
N ARG A 185 0.05 -3.97 16.82
CA ARG A 185 -0.70 -3.60 15.60
C ARG A 185 -1.95 -2.79 15.92
N LYS A 186 -2.76 -3.26 16.88
CA LYS A 186 -3.96 -2.54 17.36
C LYS A 186 -3.62 -1.17 17.93
N SER A 187 -2.51 -1.04 18.67
CA SER A 187 -2.03 0.26 19.16
C SER A 187 -1.66 1.23 18.02
N ILE A 188 -0.96 0.74 16.99
CA ILE A 188 -0.62 1.51 15.80
C ILE A 188 -1.89 1.94 15.05
N LEU A 189 -2.83 1.00 14.84
CA LEU A 189 -4.12 1.25 14.19
C LEU A 189 -4.94 2.30 14.94
N ARG A 190 -5.05 2.19 16.27
CA ARG A 190 -5.78 3.17 17.10
C ARG A 190 -5.22 4.57 16.91
N LYS A 191 -3.90 4.71 16.93
CA LYS A 191 -3.23 6.01 16.73
C LYS A 191 -3.45 6.57 15.32
N ALA A 192 -3.45 5.71 14.31
CA ALA A 192 -3.60 6.13 12.91
C ALA A 192 -5.04 6.53 12.55
N LEU A 193 -6.02 5.76 13.05
CA LEU A 193 -7.44 5.91 12.75
C LEU A 193 -8.17 6.85 13.72
N ALA A 194 -7.56 7.22 14.85
CA ALA A 194 -8.14 8.20 15.76
C ALA A 194 -8.34 9.57 15.09
N VAL A 195 -9.50 10.17 15.35
CA VAL A 195 -9.81 11.54 14.91
C VAL A 195 -8.88 12.51 15.63
N LYS A 196 -8.09 13.28 14.89
CA LYS A 196 -7.24 14.32 15.49
C LYS A 196 -8.14 15.42 16.07
N LYS A 197 -7.78 15.89 17.28
CA LYS A 197 -8.42 17.07 17.88
C LYS A 197 -8.31 18.25 16.91
N LYS A 198 -9.41 18.99 16.75
CA LYS A 198 -9.46 20.21 15.92
C LYS A 198 -8.33 21.16 16.31
N VAL A 199 -7.43 21.43 15.38
CA VAL A 199 -6.39 22.46 15.54
C VAL A 199 -6.77 23.63 14.65
N MET A 200 -6.82 24.83 15.25
CA MET A 200 -6.94 26.08 14.52
C MET A 200 -5.60 26.38 13.86
N LEU A 201 -5.60 26.47 12.54
CA LEU A 201 -4.46 26.91 11.76
C LEU A 201 -4.33 28.44 11.84
N SER A 202 -3.14 28.94 11.56
CA SER A 202 -2.82 30.38 11.66
C SER A 202 -3.60 31.26 10.69
N ASP A 203 -4.23 30.67 9.68
CA ASP A 203 -5.11 31.32 8.70
C ASP A 203 -6.60 31.31 9.12
N GLY A 204 -6.92 30.75 10.30
CA GLY A 204 -8.29 30.61 10.80
C GLY A 204 -9.04 29.39 10.28
N SER A 205 -8.42 28.55 9.43
CA SER A 205 -9.00 27.27 9.00
C SER A 205 -8.86 26.21 10.11
N GLN A 206 -9.79 25.26 10.15
CA GLN A 206 -9.76 24.15 11.10
C GLN A 206 -9.21 22.91 10.39
N SER A 207 -8.14 22.32 10.94
CA SER A 207 -7.76 20.96 10.58
C SER A 207 -8.53 19.98 11.46
N SER A 208 -9.46 19.23 10.87
CA SER A 208 -10.07 18.03 11.46
C SER A 208 -9.95 16.87 10.49
N GLY A 209 -9.48 15.72 10.99
CA GLY A 209 -9.32 14.51 10.18
C GLY A 209 -8.61 13.41 10.97
N THR A 210 -8.69 12.19 10.47
CA THR A 210 -7.85 11.08 10.94
C THR A 210 -6.43 11.21 10.36
N THR A 211 -5.44 10.50 10.92
CA THR A 211 -4.10 10.50 10.31
C THR A 211 -4.10 9.73 8.99
N VAL A 212 -4.94 8.70 8.91
CA VAL A 212 -5.09 7.82 7.75
C VAL A 212 -6.58 7.65 7.47
N ASP A 213 -6.97 7.68 6.19
CA ASP A 213 -8.35 7.42 5.78
C ASP A 213 -8.60 5.90 5.71
N GLY A 214 -9.56 5.40 6.48
CA GLY A 214 -9.89 3.98 6.53
C GLY A 214 -10.29 3.39 5.17
N LYS A 215 -10.96 4.15 4.29
CA LYS A 215 -11.31 3.67 2.94
C LYS A 215 -10.09 3.52 2.06
N LYS A 216 -9.18 4.51 2.11
CA LYS A 216 -7.91 4.46 1.37
C LYS A 216 -7.00 3.36 1.91
N LEU A 217 -7.02 3.09 3.21
CA LEU A 217 -6.31 1.98 3.83
C LEU A 217 -6.78 0.62 3.27
N VAL A 218 -8.09 0.42 3.17
CA VAL A 218 -8.67 -0.80 2.55
C VAL A 218 -8.26 -0.89 1.08
N ALA A 219 -8.27 0.22 0.34
CA ALA A 219 -7.82 0.24 -1.06
C ALA A 219 -6.33 -0.12 -1.20
N ALA A 220 -5.47 0.39 -0.30
CA ALA A 220 -4.04 0.06 -0.28
C ALA A 220 -3.80 -1.42 0.03
N MET A 221 -4.51 -2.00 1.00
CA MET A 221 -4.45 -3.44 1.30
C MET A 221 -4.92 -4.30 0.12
N ARG A 222 -5.99 -3.89 -0.57
CA ARG A 222 -6.48 -4.59 -1.77
C ARG A 222 -5.46 -4.57 -2.89
N LYS A 223 -4.89 -3.41 -3.19
CA LYS A 223 -3.85 -3.26 -4.20
C LYS A 223 -2.64 -4.14 -3.90
N LEU A 224 -2.25 -4.25 -2.62
CA LEU A 224 -1.15 -5.12 -2.21
C LEU A 224 -1.47 -6.61 -2.47
N ILE A 225 -2.69 -7.06 -2.14
CA ILE A 225 -3.13 -8.44 -2.44
C ILE A 225 -3.21 -8.67 -3.95
N GLU A 226 -3.70 -7.70 -4.73
CA GLU A 226 -3.78 -7.81 -6.19
C GLU A 226 -2.39 -7.96 -6.84
N GLN A 227 -1.39 -7.24 -6.31
CA GLN A 227 -0.03 -7.25 -6.86
C GLN A 227 0.80 -8.44 -6.41
N PHE A 228 0.66 -8.87 -5.15
CA PHE A 228 1.58 -9.85 -4.54
C PHE A 228 0.90 -11.09 -3.95
N GLY A 229 -0.44 -11.12 -3.91
CA GLY A 229 -1.19 -12.20 -3.27
C GLY A 229 -1.06 -13.55 -3.97
N ASN A 230 -0.66 -13.56 -5.24
CA ASN A 230 -0.41 -14.78 -6.00
C ASN A 230 1.00 -15.34 -5.79
N VAL A 231 1.91 -14.54 -5.20
CA VAL A 231 3.30 -14.92 -4.95
C VAL A 231 3.45 -15.54 -3.56
N ASP A 232 2.64 -15.11 -2.59
CA ASP A 232 2.73 -15.54 -1.21
C ASP A 232 1.33 -15.62 -0.54
N SER A 233 0.82 -16.84 -0.37
CA SER A 233 -0.44 -17.08 0.31
C SER A 233 -0.40 -16.64 1.79
N THR A 234 0.77 -16.68 2.43
CA THR A 234 0.94 -16.23 3.81
C THR A 234 0.84 -14.70 3.92
N LEU A 235 1.23 -13.95 2.89
CA LEU A 235 1.01 -12.51 2.82
C LEU A 235 -0.48 -12.18 2.80
N VAL A 236 -1.28 -12.91 2.00
CA VAL A 236 -2.74 -12.71 1.92
C VAL A 236 -3.41 -12.96 3.27
N GLU A 237 -2.99 -14.01 3.97
CA GLU A 237 -3.47 -14.33 5.31
C GLU A 237 -3.13 -13.21 6.31
N ARG A 238 -1.89 -12.72 6.30
CA ARG A 238 -1.44 -11.64 7.19
C ARG A 238 -2.17 -10.32 6.90
N VAL A 239 -2.35 -9.95 5.63
CA VAL A 239 -3.10 -8.74 5.25
C VAL A 239 -4.57 -8.89 5.64
N SER A 240 -5.16 -10.08 5.48
CA SER A 240 -6.54 -10.35 5.90
C SER A 240 -6.71 -10.22 7.42
N MET A 241 -5.77 -10.76 8.20
CA MET A 241 -5.73 -10.63 9.66
C MET A 241 -5.67 -9.17 10.07
N ILE A 242 -4.75 -8.40 9.48
CA ILE A 242 -4.62 -6.96 9.73
C ILE A 242 -5.91 -6.22 9.37
N GLY A 243 -6.58 -6.62 8.29
CA GLY A 243 -7.89 -6.09 7.90
C GLY A 243 -8.96 -6.27 8.99
N THR A 244 -9.05 -7.47 9.57
CA THR A 244 -9.95 -7.75 10.70
C THR A 244 -9.59 -6.92 11.92
N GLU A 245 -8.31 -6.84 12.28
CA GLU A 245 -7.85 -6.02 13.41
C GLU A 245 -8.17 -4.53 13.22
N ALA A 246 -8.05 -4.03 11.98
CA ALA A 246 -8.40 -2.65 11.64
C ALA A 246 -9.91 -2.39 11.75
N GLU A 247 -10.74 -3.38 11.39
CA GLU A 247 -12.19 -3.32 11.56
C GLU A 247 -12.57 -3.30 13.05
N ASP A 248 -11.99 -4.18 13.86
CA ASP A 248 -12.20 -4.21 15.32
C ASP A 248 -11.85 -2.87 15.96
N VAL A 249 -10.67 -2.32 15.63
CA VAL A 249 -10.22 -1.03 16.14
C VAL A 249 -11.12 0.12 15.66
N ALA A 250 -11.61 0.08 14.43
CA ALA A 250 -12.56 1.08 13.95
C ALA A 250 -13.89 1.00 14.72
N ARG A 251 -14.41 -0.20 14.98
CA ARG A 251 -15.63 -0.39 15.79
C ARG A 251 -15.47 0.17 17.20
N GLU A 252 -14.33 -0.09 17.83
CA GLU A 252 -13.99 0.45 19.16
C GLU A 252 -13.90 1.99 19.14
N LEU A 253 -13.20 2.57 18.16
CA LEU A 253 -13.00 4.02 18.08
C LEU A 253 -14.27 4.82 17.78
N PHE A 254 -15.21 4.23 17.04
CA PHE A 254 -16.45 4.87 16.62
C PHE A 254 -17.69 4.41 17.43
N ASP A 255 -17.50 3.65 18.51
CA ASP A 255 -18.56 3.18 19.41
C ASP A 255 -19.67 2.40 18.67
N ILE A 256 -19.22 1.43 17.86
CA ILE A 256 -20.06 0.58 16.99
C ILE A 256 -20.03 -0.90 17.46
N GLU A 257 -19.53 -1.18 18.66
CA GLU A 257 -19.29 -2.55 19.14
C GLU A 257 -20.55 -3.45 19.16
N ASP A 258 -21.75 -2.87 19.30
CA ASP A 258 -23.02 -3.61 19.44
C ASP A 258 -24.03 -3.38 18.29
N LYS A 259 -23.62 -2.81 17.15
CA LYS A 259 -24.55 -2.43 16.07
C LYS A 259 -24.34 -3.27 14.82
N ASP A 260 -25.39 -3.96 14.36
CA ASP A 260 -25.39 -4.60 13.04
C ASP A 260 -25.37 -3.53 11.92
N ILE A 261 -24.99 -3.91 10.70
CA ILE A 261 -25.00 -3.02 9.51
C ILE A 261 -26.38 -2.38 9.34
N GLN A 262 -27.44 -3.12 9.66
CA GLN A 262 -28.82 -2.62 9.66
C GLN A 262 -29.06 -1.59 10.77
N ASP A 263 -28.56 -1.82 11.98
CA ASP A 263 -28.70 -0.88 13.11
C ASP A 263 -27.93 0.43 12.86
N ILE A 264 -26.78 0.36 12.19
CA ILE A 264 -25.99 1.54 11.79
C ILE A 264 -26.75 2.37 10.75
N GLN A 265 -27.39 1.69 9.78
CA GLN A 265 -28.20 2.34 8.74
C GLN A 265 -29.49 2.94 9.34
N ASP A 266 -30.16 2.22 10.24
CA ASP A 266 -31.34 2.68 10.95
C ASP A 266 -31.03 3.83 11.90
N GLU A 267 -29.88 3.81 12.59
CA GLU A 267 -29.47 4.92 13.45
C GLU A 267 -29.10 6.18 12.64
N ALA A 268 -28.45 6.03 11.48
CA ALA A 268 -28.18 7.14 10.56
C ALA A 268 -29.48 7.73 9.99
N PHE A 269 -30.45 6.88 9.67
CA PHE A 269 -31.79 7.26 9.24
C PHE A 269 -32.58 7.98 10.36
N HIS A 270 -32.57 7.43 11.58
CA HIS A 270 -33.28 7.98 12.73
C HIS A 270 -32.66 9.26 13.29
N LYS A 271 -31.34 9.43 13.22
CA LYS A 271 -30.66 10.69 13.59
C LYS A 271 -30.87 11.81 12.58
N ARG A 272 -31.62 11.57 11.49
CA ARG A 272 -31.80 12.49 10.36
C ARG A 272 -30.47 13.00 9.79
N SER A 273 -29.39 12.27 9.98
CA SER A 273 -28.17 12.51 9.25
C SER A 273 -28.35 11.87 7.88
N VAL A 274 -28.85 12.64 6.91
CA VAL A 274 -28.40 12.40 5.54
C VAL A 274 -26.89 12.47 5.64
N SER A 275 -26.19 11.38 5.31
CA SER A 275 -24.74 11.33 5.45
C SER A 275 -24.16 12.59 4.81
N VAL A 276 -23.45 13.42 5.57
CA VAL A 276 -22.80 14.64 5.03
C VAL A 276 -21.92 14.26 3.85
N PHE A 277 -21.38 13.03 3.84
CA PHE A 277 -20.61 12.44 2.76
C PHE A 277 -21.42 12.13 1.49
N ASP A 278 -22.74 11.97 1.54
CA ASP A 278 -23.58 11.82 0.35
C ASP A 278 -24.03 13.19 -0.20
N LEU A 279 -24.15 14.21 0.65
CA LEU A 279 -24.44 15.59 0.23
C LEU A 279 -23.23 16.24 -0.43
N GLU A 280 -22.04 16.09 0.18
CA GLU A 280 -20.77 16.55 -0.38
C GLU A 280 -20.45 15.82 -1.69
N ARG A 281 -20.79 14.53 -1.80
CA ARG A 281 -20.62 13.77 -3.05
C ARG A 281 -21.55 14.24 -4.17
N MET A 282 -22.80 14.57 -3.85
CA MET A 282 -23.74 15.16 -4.81
C MET A 282 -23.36 16.60 -5.21
N GLU A 283 -22.74 17.38 -4.31
CA GLU A 283 -22.24 18.73 -4.60
C GLU A 283 -20.99 18.68 -5.49
N ILE A 284 -20.06 17.77 -5.20
CA ILE A 284 -18.86 17.52 -6.00
C ILE A 284 -19.20 16.96 -7.38
N GLU A 285 -20.17 16.03 -7.50
CA GLU A 285 -20.65 15.53 -8.81
C GLU A 285 -21.35 16.63 -9.62
N ALA A 286 -22.06 17.55 -8.97
CA ALA A 286 -22.66 18.71 -9.63
C ALA A 286 -21.59 19.69 -10.14
N GLU A 287 -20.60 20.05 -9.30
CA GLU A 287 -19.47 20.91 -9.71
C GLU A 287 -18.64 20.32 -10.84
N ILE A 288 -18.33 19.02 -10.79
CA ILE A 288 -17.55 18.33 -11.82
C ILE A 288 -18.31 18.26 -13.16
N SER A 289 -19.65 18.17 -13.12
CA SER A 289 -20.50 18.16 -14.32
C SER A 289 -20.87 19.56 -14.83
N GLY A 290 -20.40 20.63 -14.17
CA GLY A 290 -20.75 22.01 -14.50
C GLY A 290 -22.22 22.36 -14.24
N SER A 291 -22.90 21.58 -13.40
CA SER A 291 -24.28 21.80 -12.99
C SER A 291 -24.35 22.26 -11.54
N ASN A 292 -25.41 22.97 -11.17
CA ASN A 292 -25.60 23.42 -9.79
C ASN A 292 -26.28 22.31 -8.97
N ALA A 293 -25.82 22.11 -7.74
CA ALA A 293 -26.45 21.16 -6.83
C ALA A 293 -27.95 21.52 -6.66
N PRO A 294 -28.87 20.54 -6.54
CA PRO A 294 -30.32 20.78 -6.63
C PRO A 294 -30.87 21.74 -5.56
N TRP A 295 -30.14 21.99 -4.48
CA TRP A 295 -30.46 22.94 -3.41
C TRP A 295 -29.85 24.34 -3.58
N THR A 296 -29.05 24.57 -4.64
CA THR A 296 -28.36 25.85 -4.91
C THR A 296 -29.11 26.73 -5.92
N GLY A 297 -30.34 26.37 -6.29
CA GLY A 297 -31.20 27.16 -7.17
C GLY A 297 -31.78 28.41 -6.50
N GLN A 298 -31.52 29.58 -7.07
CA GLN A 298 -32.16 30.85 -6.74
C GLN A 298 -33.69 30.77 -6.89
N SER A 299 -34.41 30.72 -5.77
CA SER A 299 -35.79 31.19 -5.58
C SER A 299 -36.20 30.84 -4.16
N ASP A 300 -36.92 31.74 -3.45
CA ASP A 300 -37.57 31.49 -2.15
C ASP A 300 -38.70 30.41 -2.23
N SER A 301 -38.56 29.45 -3.13
CA SER A 301 -39.53 28.41 -3.44
C SER A 301 -38.92 27.06 -3.08
N PRO A 302 -39.56 26.31 -2.16
CA PRO A 302 -39.18 24.93 -1.87
C PRO A 302 -39.20 24.05 -3.14
N PRO A 303 -38.50 22.91 -3.10
CA PRO A 303 -38.57 21.93 -4.17
C PRO A 303 -40.02 21.49 -4.49
N PRO A 304 -40.31 21.08 -5.74
CA PRO A 304 -41.63 20.59 -6.12
C PRO A 304 -42.10 19.46 -5.18
N GLY A 305 -43.33 19.56 -4.67
CA GLY A 305 -43.91 18.61 -3.71
C GLY A 305 -43.77 19.01 -2.23
N PHE A 306 -43.13 20.14 -1.93
CA PHE A 306 -43.00 20.66 -0.57
C PHE A 306 -43.60 22.06 -0.43
N ASP A 307 -44.26 22.33 0.70
CA ASP A 307 -44.77 23.66 1.02
C ASP A 307 -43.66 24.60 1.51
N LYS A 308 -43.98 25.90 1.63
CA LYS A 308 -43.05 26.94 2.10
C LYS A 308 -42.48 26.71 3.51
N SER A 309 -43.04 25.75 4.25
CA SER A 309 -42.59 25.35 5.58
C SER A 309 -41.80 24.03 5.56
N GLY A 310 -41.52 23.49 4.38
CA GLY A 310 -40.77 22.24 4.18
C GLY A 310 -41.56 20.97 4.45
N ARG A 311 -42.91 21.01 4.47
CA ARG A 311 -43.75 19.81 4.61
C ARG A 311 -44.14 19.27 3.25
N MET A 312 -44.16 17.93 3.11
CA MET A 312 -44.69 17.31 1.90
C MET A 312 -46.17 17.66 1.73
N ILE A 313 -46.51 18.16 0.55
CA ILE A 313 -47.89 18.33 0.12
C ILE A 313 -48.31 16.97 -0.43
N MET A 314 -49.24 16.30 0.25
CA MET A 314 -49.85 15.07 -0.28
C MET A 314 -50.58 15.33 -1.59
#